data_AF-A0AAD3ZAS9-F1
#
_entry.id   AF-A0AAD3ZAS9-F1
#
_cell.length_a   1.000
_cell.length_b   1.000
_cell.length_c   1.000
_cell.angle_alpha   90.00
_cell.angle_beta   90.00
_cell.angle_gamma   90.00
#
_symmetry.space_group_name_H-M   'P 1'
#
loop_
_entity.id
_entity.type
_entity.pdbx_description
1 polymer ?
#
loop_
_entity_poly.entity_id
_entity_poly.type
_entity_poly.pdbx_seq_one_letter_code
_entity_poly.pdbx_strand_id
1 'polypeptide(L)'
;MMAKSKVWKLCLLCSLVSALLASGLAVYVFYRIGPIAKIYGIVNLLDTVFYRPVDREELVEGAYRGVVSSLGDPYSLYMTQDEWEEFRIRASGQYSGIGVTIDVREDRVRIASPMKGTPAEQAGLREGDVILRVDGKTVRTSDEAAGMIRGPADTQVVLT
;
A
#
# COMPACT_ATOMS: atom_id res chain seq x y z
N MET A 1 2.45 -11.76 66.30
CA MET A 1 3.74 -12.10 65.64
C MET A 1 3.59 -13.43 64.91
N MET A 2 3.77 -13.48 63.59
CA MET A 2 3.71 -14.74 62.84
C MET A 2 4.94 -15.61 63.12
N ALA A 3 4.76 -16.91 63.31
CA ALA A 3 5.87 -17.85 63.53
C ALA A 3 6.78 -17.90 62.30
N LYS A 4 8.11 -17.86 62.50
CA LYS A 4 9.13 -17.88 61.43
C LYS A 4 8.94 -19.03 60.42
N SER A 5 8.40 -20.17 60.86
CA SER A 5 8.09 -21.33 60.01
C SER A 5 6.92 -21.11 59.04
N LYS A 6 5.97 -20.23 59.36
CA LYS A 6 4.86 -19.87 58.46
C LYS A 6 5.29 -18.86 57.40
N VAL A 7 6.20 -17.95 57.74
CA VAL A 7 6.75 -16.95 56.80
C VAL A 7 7.53 -17.62 55.68
N TRP A 8 8.39 -18.60 56.00
CA TRP A 8 9.17 -19.31 54.98
C TRP A 8 8.29 -20.12 54.00
N LYS A 9 7.23 -20.76 54.52
CA LYS A 9 6.25 -21.48 53.68
C LYS A 9 5.48 -20.54 52.74
N LEU A 10 5.14 -19.33 53.19
CA LEU A 10 4.46 -18.34 52.35
C LEU A 10 5.36 -17.81 51.23
N CYS A 11 6.64 -17.53 51.53
CA CYS A 11 7.61 -17.11 50.52
C CYS A 11 7.87 -18.20 49.47
N LEU A 12 7.97 -19.48 49.89
CA LEU A 12 8.09 -20.61 48.98
C LEU A 12 6.87 -20.73 48.06
N LEU A 13 5.66 -20.59 48.61
CA LEU A 13 4.42 -20.61 47.82
C LEU A 13 4.39 -19.48 46.79
N CYS A 14 4.73 -18.24 47.18
CA CYS A 14 4.77 -17.11 46.26
C CYS A 14 5.82 -17.28 45.15
N SER A 15 7.00 -17.85 45.46
CA SER A 15 8.03 -18.13 44.45
C SER A 15 7.62 -19.21 43.45
N LEU A 16 6.84 -20.20 43.89
CA LEU A 16 6.30 -21.25 43.03
C LEU A 16 5.19 -20.72 42.12
N VAL A 17 4.33 -19.86 42.65
CA VAL A 17 3.27 -19.20 41.88
C VAL A 17 3.86 -18.23 40.85
N SER A 18 4.87 -17.44 41.21
CA SER A 18 5.53 -16.54 40.26
C SER A 18 6.29 -17.31 39.17
N ALA A 19 6.95 -18.42 39.50
CA ALA A 19 7.60 -19.29 38.52
C ALA A 19 6.60 -19.94 37.55
N LEU A 20 5.45 -20.41 38.06
CA LEU A 20 4.37 -20.96 37.23
C LEU A 20 3.80 -19.90 36.29
N LEU A 21 3.50 -18.71 36.80
CA LEU A 21 3.01 -17.59 35.97
C LEU A 21 4.03 -17.15 34.92
N ALA A 22 5.31 -17.06 35.29
CA ALA A 22 6.39 -16.71 34.36
C ALA A 22 6.57 -17.78 33.27
N SER A 23 6.54 -19.06 33.64
CA SER A 23 6.62 -20.16 32.66
C SER A 23 5.38 -20.19 31.75
N GLY A 24 4.18 -19.95 32.29
CA GLY A 24 2.95 -19.88 31.52
C GLY A 24 2.95 -18.71 30.54
N LEU A 25 3.42 -17.55 30.98
CA LEU A 25 3.61 -16.38 30.11
C LEU A 25 4.68 -16.66 29.05
N ALA A 26 5.81 -17.26 29.40
CA ALA A 26 6.86 -17.60 28.45
C ALA A 26 6.37 -18.59 27.38
N VAL A 27 5.63 -19.63 27.79
CA VAL A 27 4.99 -20.58 26.87
C VAL A 27 3.97 -19.85 25.99
N TYR A 28 3.12 -19.01 26.57
CA TYR A 28 2.13 -18.24 25.83
C TYR A 28 2.77 -17.32 24.79
N VAL A 29 3.81 -16.59 25.18
CA VAL A 29 4.58 -15.70 24.30
C VAL A 29 5.28 -16.50 23.20
N PHE A 30 5.91 -17.63 23.54
CA PHE A 30 6.61 -18.48 22.57
C PHE A 30 5.65 -19.05 21.51
N TYR A 31 4.50 -19.59 21.92
CA TYR A 31 3.50 -20.11 20.99
C TYR A 31 2.87 -19.01 20.11
N ARG A 32 2.75 -17.78 20.63
CA ARG A 32 2.19 -16.65 19.87
C ARG A 32 3.19 -15.99 18.92
N ILE A 33 4.46 -15.92 19.29
CA ILE A 33 5.50 -15.23 18.50
C ILE A 33 6.16 -16.18 17.48
N GLY A 34 6.18 -17.49 17.73
CA GLY A 34 6.86 -18.47 16.87
C GLY A 34 6.58 -18.35 15.36
N PRO A 35 5.30 -18.26 14.93
CA PRO A 35 4.99 -18.11 13.50
C PRO A 35 5.55 -16.83 12.86
N ILE A 36 5.49 -15.71 13.59
CA ILE A 36 6.01 -14.41 13.12
C ILE A 36 7.55 -14.45 13.05
N ALA A 37 8.19 -15.06 14.06
CA ALA A 37 9.64 -15.24 14.08
C ALA A 37 10.13 -16.09 12.88
N LYS A 38 9.34 -17.07 12.43
CA LYS A 38 9.65 -17.86 11.24
C LYS A 38 9.65 -17.02 9.96
N ILE A 39 8.69 -16.11 9.79
CA ILE A 39 8.66 -15.18 8.64
C ILE A 39 9.92 -14.32 8.62
N TYR A 40 10.29 -13.75 9.77
CA TYR A 40 11.51 -12.95 9.90
C TYR A 40 12.78 -13.76 9.55
N GLY A 41 12.86 -15.01 9.99
CA GLY A 41 13.96 -15.91 9.64
C GLY A 41 14.05 -16.19 8.14
N ILE A 42 12.91 -16.36 7.46
CA ILE A 42 12.86 -16.57 6.00
C ILE A 42 13.35 -15.33 5.25
N VAL A 43 12.89 -14.13 5.64
CA VAL A 43 13.32 -12.87 5.01
C VAL A 43 14.84 -12.70 5.11
N ASN A 44 15.42 -12.89 6.31
CA ASN A 44 16.86 -12.83 6.49
C ASN A 44 17.62 -13.90 5.68
N LEU A 45 17.06 -15.11 5.56
CA LEU A 45 17.66 -16.14 4.74
C LEU A 45 17.72 -15.68 3.28
N LEU A 46 16.61 -15.17 2.74
CA LEU A 46 16.53 -14.69 1.36
C LEU A 46 17.56 -13.58 1.07
N ASP A 47 17.81 -12.65 1.99
CA ASP A 47 18.86 -11.64 1.80
C ASP A 47 20.26 -12.22 1.58
N THR A 48 20.53 -13.40 2.14
CA THR A 48 21.87 -14.01 2.12
C THR A 48 22.02 -15.08 1.05
N VAL A 49 20.96 -15.81 0.72
CA VAL A 49 21.02 -16.98 -0.17
C VAL A 49 20.38 -16.74 -1.53
N PHE A 50 19.54 -15.70 -1.68
CA PHE A 50 18.92 -15.42 -2.97
C PHE A 50 19.96 -14.86 -3.94
N TYR A 51 19.89 -15.33 -5.19
CA TYR A 51 20.89 -15.02 -6.21
C TYR A 51 20.85 -13.56 -6.72
N ARG A 52 19.91 -12.75 -6.23
CA ARG A 52 19.76 -11.32 -6.52
C ARG A 52 19.48 -10.56 -5.22
N PRO A 53 19.71 -9.23 -5.20
CA PRO A 53 19.18 -8.39 -4.12
C PRO A 53 17.66 -8.57 -4.00
N VAL A 54 17.18 -8.60 -2.76
CA VAL A 54 15.74 -8.63 -2.45
C VAL A 54 15.34 -7.30 -1.81
N ASP A 55 14.13 -6.87 -2.11
CA ASP A 55 13.50 -5.74 -1.41
C ASP A 55 12.74 -6.29 -0.20
N ARG A 56 13.20 -5.93 1.00
CA ARG A 56 12.57 -6.40 2.25
C ARG A 56 11.16 -5.85 2.42
N GLU A 57 10.90 -4.63 1.95
CA GLU A 57 9.59 -4.01 2.05
C GLU A 57 8.59 -4.77 1.18
N GLU A 58 8.97 -5.07 -0.07
CA GLU A 58 8.16 -5.89 -0.98
C GLU A 58 7.86 -7.30 -0.41
N LEU A 59 8.85 -7.94 0.23
CA LEU A 59 8.66 -9.25 0.87
C LEU A 59 7.66 -9.20 2.03
N VAL A 60 7.69 -8.13 2.82
CA VAL A 60 6.78 -7.93 3.96
C VAL A 60 5.36 -7.66 3.46
N GLU A 61 5.20 -6.82 2.45
CA GLU A 61 3.92 -6.56 1.78
C GLU A 61 3.33 -7.84 1.18
N GLY A 62 4.17 -8.66 0.53
CA GLY A 62 3.78 -9.97 0.04
C GLY A 62 3.32 -10.92 1.16
N ALA A 63 3.96 -10.87 2.33
CA ALA A 63 3.55 -11.64 3.49
C ALA A 63 2.17 -11.20 4.03
N TYR A 64 1.90 -9.90 4.10
CA TYR A 64 0.57 -9.39 4.49
C TYR A 64 -0.52 -9.85 3.54
N ARG A 65 -0.29 -9.75 2.23
CA ARG A 65 -1.20 -10.28 1.22
C ARG A 65 -1.45 -11.77 1.43
N GLY A 66 -0.39 -12.58 1.58
CA GLY A 66 -0.50 -14.01 1.80
C GLY A 66 -1.32 -14.38 3.05
N VAL A 67 -1.16 -13.63 4.15
CA VAL A 67 -1.96 -13.82 5.36
C VAL A 67 -3.45 -13.59 5.09
N VAL A 68 -3.81 -12.50 4.40
CA VAL A 68 -5.23 -12.22 4.09
C VAL A 68 -5.78 -13.22 3.07
N SER A 69 -5.02 -13.56 2.04
CA SER A 69 -5.41 -14.56 1.03
C SER A 69 -5.63 -15.95 1.64
N SER A 70 -4.99 -16.27 2.76
CA SER A 70 -5.17 -17.56 3.45
C SER A 70 -6.59 -17.76 4.00
N LEU A 71 -7.40 -16.70 4.11
CA LEU A 71 -8.81 -16.78 4.49
C LEU A 71 -9.66 -17.52 3.46
N GLY A 72 -9.20 -17.62 2.20
CA GLY A 72 -9.97 -18.23 1.12
C GLY A 72 -11.24 -17.45 0.74
N ASP A 73 -11.41 -16.25 1.28
CA ASP A 73 -12.52 -15.34 0.95
C ASP A 73 -12.12 -14.43 -0.21
N PRO A 74 -12.77 -14.50 -1.38
CA PRO A 74 -12.45 -13.66 -2.53
C PRO A 74 -12.71 -12.16 -2.30
N TYR A 75 -13.44 -11.79 -1.24
CA TYR A 75 -13.72 -10.40 -0.91
C TYR A 75 -12.75 -9.81 0.12
N SER A 76 -11.95 -10.65 0.76
CA SER A 76 -10.94 -10.22 1.73
C SER A 76 -9.60 -10.03 1.02
N LEU A 77 -9.07 -8.82 1.05
CA LEU A 77 -7.78 -8.50 0.43
C LEU A 77 -7.04 -7.43 1.23
N TYR A 78 -5.71 -7.53 1.22
CA TYR A 78 -4.83 -6.50 1.75
C TYR A 78 -4.49 -5.50 0.64
N MET A 79 -4.55 -4.21 0.95
CA MET A 79 -4.10 -3.12 0.08
C MET A 79 -3.00 -2.34 0.78
N THR A 80 -1.95 -2.02 0.03
CA THR A 80 -0.99 -0.96 0.40
C THR A 80 -1.71 0.40 0.46
N GLN A 81 -1.04 1.41 1.02
CA GLN A 81 -1.60 2.76 1.08
C GLN A 81 -1.97 3.32 -0.30
N ASP A 82 -1.11 3.12 -1.30
CA ASP A 82 -1.34 3.61 -2.66
C ASP A 82 -2.49 2.86 -3.34
N GLU A 83 -2.54 1.53 -3.21
CA GLU A 83 -3.64 0.71 -3.74
C GLU A 83 -5.00 1.08 -3.09
N TRP A 84 -4.99 1.39 -1.79
CA TRP A 84 -6.18 1.86 -1.08
C TRP A 84 -6.65 3.22 -1.58
N GLU A 85 -5.73 4.14 -1.83
CA GLU A 85 -6.06 5.46 -2.35
C GLU A 85 -6.66 5.36 -3.75
N GLU A 86 -6.04 4.58 -4.64
CA GLU A 86 -6.61 4.30 -5.97
C GLU A 86 -7.99 3.65 -5.85
N PHE A 87 -8.15 2.66 -4.98
CA PHE A 87 -9.45 2.03 -4.75
C PHE A 87 -10.49 3.04 -4.28
N ARG A 88 -10.17 3.90 -3.32
CA ARG A 88 -11.04 4.94 -2.78
C ARG A 88 -11.49 5.92 -3.87
N ILE A 89 -10.58 6.30 -4.76
CA ILE A 89 -10.86 7.20 -5.89
C ILE A 89 -11.79 6.53 -6.90
N ARG A 90 -11.50 5.28 -7.28
CA ARG A 90 -12.38 4.50 -8.16
C ARG A 90 -13.76 4.28 -7.56
N ALA A 91 -13.83 3.94 -6.27
CA ALA A 91 -15.07 3.66 -5.55
C ALA A 91 -15.92 4.91 -5.33
N SER A 92 -15.29 6.07 -5.10
CA SER A 92 -15.98 7.36 -4.98
C SER A 92 -16.41 7.94 -6.33
N GLY A 93 -15.92 7.38 -7.44
CA GLY A 93 -16.14 7.94 -8.78
C GLY A 93 -15.44 9.28 -9.00
N GLN A 94 -14.56 9.70 -8.09
CA GLN A 94 -13.83 10.97 -8.15
C GLN A 94 -12.62 10.86 -9.07
N TYR A 95 -12.83 10.51 -10.33
CA TYR A 95 -11.77 10.67 -11.33
C TYR A 95 -11.61 12.16 -11.62
N SER A 96 -10.45 12.72 -11.31
CA SER A 96 -10.14 14.10 -11.65
C SER A 96 -9.32 14.11 -12.94
N GLY A 97 -9.79 14.86 -13.92
CA GLY A 97 -8.99 15.23 -15.08
C GLY A 97 -8.59 16.70 -14.98
N ILE A 98 -7.75 17.15 -15.90
CA ILE A 98 -7.33 18.56 -15.93
C ILE A 98 -8.40 19.53 -16.47
N GLY A 99 -9.56 19.02 -16.94
CA GLY A 99 -10.66 19.84 -17.45
C GLY A 99 -10.53 20.24 -18.93
N VAL A 100 -10.11 19.32 -19.80
CA VAL A 100 -10.04 19.54 -21.25
C VAL A 100 -10.94 18.56 -21.99
N THR A 101 -11.50 19.01 -23.11
CA THR A 101 -12.01 18.13 -24.16
C THR A 101 -10.92 17.93 -25.20
N ILE A 102 -10.66 16.67 -25.58
CA ILE A 102 -9.69 16.31 -26.62
C ILE A 102 -10.40 15.70 -27.83
N ASP A 103 -9.82 15.90 -29.01
CA ASP A 103 -10.28 15.33 -30.29
C ASP A 103 -9.05 14.80 -31.07
N VAL A 104 -9.25 13.88 -32.00
CA VAL A 104 -8.19 13.38 -32.89
C VAL A 104 -8.38 13.96 -34.27
N ARG A 105 -7.41 14.77 -34.72
CA ARG A 105 -7.38 15.31 -36.08
C ARG A 105 -6.00 15.14 -36.69
N GLU A 106 -5.93 14.66 -37.92
CA GLU A 106 -4.67 14.42 -38.65
C GLU A 106 -3.70 13.51 -37.86
N ASP A 107 -4.22 12.42 -37.29
CA ASP A 107 -3.47 11.46 -36.46
C ASP A 107 -2.75 12.08 -35.25
N ARG A 108 -3.24 13.23 -34.78
CA ARG A 108 -2.71 13.94 -33.61
C ARG A 108 -3.82 14.24 -32.62
N VAL A 109 -3.53 14.03 -31.35
CA VAL A 109 -4.41 14.40 -30.24
C VAL A 109 -4.35 15.92 -30.07
N ARG A 110 -5.51 16.58 -30.17
CA ARG A 110 -5.63 18.04 -30.02
C ARG A 110 -6.59 18.41 -28.91
N ILE A 111 -6.32 19.53 -28.25
CA ILE A 111 -7.24 20.15 -27.31
C ILE A 111 -8.36 20.81 -28.12
N ALA A 112 -9.58 20.30 -27.98
CA ALA A 112 -10.77 20.88 -28.57
C ALA A 112 -11.24 22.10 -27.77
N SER A 113 -11.26 22.01 -26.44
CA SER A 113 -11.55 23.16 -25.57
C SER A 113 -11.10 22.88 -24.14
N PRO A 114 -10.32 23.78 -23.51
CA PRO A 114 -10.23 23.87 -22.06
C PRO A 114 -11.57 24.32 -21.47
N MET A 115 -11.94 23.80 -20.30
CA MET A 115 -13.13 24.23 -19.57
C MET A 115 -12.78 25.38 -18.63
N LYS A 116 -13.67 26.36 -18.47
CA LYS A 116 -13.45 27.51 -17.59
C LYS A 116 -13.28 27.10 -16.13
N GLY A 117 -12.33 27.72 -15.43
CA GLY A 117 -12.03 27.49 -14.02
C GLY A 117 -11.30 26.18 -13.72
N THR A 118 -10.81 25.47 -14.74
CA THR A 118 -10.12 24.19 -14.57
C THR A 118 -8.59 24.33 -14.57
N PRO A 119 -7.85 23.33 -14.03
CA PRO A 119 -6.39 23.36 -14.05
C PRO A 119 -5.79 23.57 -15.45
N ALA A 120 -6.44 23.06 -16.50
CA ALA A 120 -6.01 23.25 -17.88
C ALA A 120 -6.06 24.72 -18.35
N GLU A 121 -7.14 25.44 -18.03
CA GLU A 121 -7.25 26.87 -18.35
C GLU A 121 -6.21 27.68 -17.55
N GLN A 122 -6.03 27.35 -16.28
CA GLN A 122 -5.03 28.00 -15.42
C GLN A 122 -3.59 27.75 -15.87
N ALA A 123 -3.31 26.57 -16.43
CA ALA A 123 -2.03 26.22 -17.05
C ALA A 123 -1.82 26.90 -18.43
N GLY A 124 -2.83 27.59 -18.96
CA GLY A 124 -2.74 28.34 -20.21
C GLY A 124 -2.93 27.50 -21.47
N LEU A 125 -3.47 26.28 -21.35
CA LEU A 125 -3.82 25.44 -22.50
C LEU A 125 -4.90 26.13 -23.34
N ARG A 126 -4.84 25.96 -24.66
CA ARG A 126 -5.75 26.61 -25.61
C ARG A 126 -6.34 25.60 -26.57
N GLU A 127 -7.48 25.99 -27.16
CA GLU A 127 -8.04 25.29 -28.30
C GLU A 127 -6.99 25.23 -29.44
N GLY A 128 -6.82 24.04 -30.01
CA GLY A 128 -5.90 23.78 -31.11
C GLY A 128 -4.52 23.30 -30.70
N ASP A 129 -4.16 23.35 -29.40
CA ASP A 129 -2.91 22.80 -28.90
C ASP A 129 -2.83 21.30 -29.19
N VAL A 130 -1.64 20.83 -29.60
CA VAL A 130 -1.39 19.42 -29.91
C VAL A 130 -0.70 18.78 -28.72
N ILE A 131 -1.25 17.68 -28.23
CA ILE A 131 -0.61 16.87 -27.18
C ILE A 131 0.30 15.85 -27.88
N LEU A 132 1.61 16.04 -27.75
CA LEU A 132 2.63 15.13 -28.28
C LEU A 132 2.97 14.04 -27.26
N ARG A 133 3.05 14.40 -25.97
CA ARG A 133 3.39 13.48 -24.89
C ARG A 133 2.60 13.76 -23.62
N VAL A 134 2.32 12.69 -22.88
CA VAL A 134 1.78 12.72 -21.51
C VAL A 134 2.76 11.99 -20.60
N ASP A 135 3.27 12.64 -19.56
CA ASP A 135 4.32 12.14 -18.66
C ASP A 135 5.52 11.53 -19.40
N GLY A 136 5.91 12.20 -20.48
CA GLY A 136 7.02 11.76 -21.32
C GLY A 136 6.73 10.52 -22.15
N LYS A 137 5.49 10.05 -22.32
CA LYS A 137 5.14 9.00 -23.30
C LYS A 137 4.39 9.60 -24.48
N THR A 138 4.76 9.23 -25.70
CA THR A 138 4.07 9.69 -26.92
C THR A 138 2.68 9.06 -26.99
N VAL A 139 1.68 9.90 -27.22
CA VAL A 139 0.28 9.46 -27.38
C VAL A 139 -0.19 9.71 -28.81
N ARG A 140 -1.02 8.81 -29.34
CA ARG A 140 -1.57 8.94 -30.70
C ARG A 140 -3.09 8.90 -30.77
N THR A 141 -3.72 8.29 -29.77
CA THR A 141 -5.19 8.17 -29.72
C THR A 141 -5.75 9.02 -28.59
N SER A 142 -6.99 9.48 -28.75
CA SER A 142 -7.71 10.19 -27.69
C SER A 142 -7.87 9.33 -26.44
N ASP A 143 -8.11 8.02 -26.61
CA ASP A 143 -8.32 7.11 -25.47
C ASP A 143 -7.03 6.92 -24.65
N GLU A 144 -5.89 6.78 -25.33
CA GLU A 144 -4.58 6.70 -24.68
C GLU A 144 -4.26 7.98 -23.91
N ALA A 145 -4.44 9.14 -24.54
CA ALA A 145 -4.21 10.43 -23.90
C ALA A 145 -5.16 10.66 -22.71
N ALA A 146 -6.47 10.39 -22.87
CA ALA A 146 -7.45 10.54 -21.80
C ALA A 146 -7.16 9.60 -20.62
N GLY A 147 -6.75 8.37 -20.89
CA GLY A 147 -6.39 7.39 -19.86
C GLY A 147 -5.16 7.81 -19.04
N MET A 148 -4.19 8.47 -19.67
CA MET A 148 -3.00 8.98 -18.98
C MET A 148 -3.23 10.32 -18.27
N ILE A 149 -4.11 11.18 -18.79
CA ILE A 149 -4.43 12.48 -18.19
C ILE A 149 -5.33 12.33 -16.97
N ARG A 150 -6.20 11.31 -16.95
CA ARG A 150 -7.05 11.02 -15.79
C ARG A 150 -6.22 10.33 -14.71
N GLY A 151 -6.32 10.84 -13.50
CA GLY A 151 -5.64 10.26 -12.36
C GLY A 151 -6.37 10.57 -11.06
N PRO A 152 -5.72 10.22 -9.93
CA PRO A 152 -6.14 10.67 -8.63
C PRO A 152 -6.33 12.18 -8.56
N ALA A 153 -7.31 12.64 -7.77
CA ALA A 153 -7.40 14.06 -7.44
C ALA A 153 -6.07 14.56 -6.84
N ASP A 154 -5.74 15.82 -7.10
CA ASP A 154 -4.52 16.48 -6.61
C ASP A 154 -3.18 15.87 -7.09
N THR A 155 -3.19 15.04 -8.13
CA THR A 155 -1.95 14.63 -8.83
C THR A 155 -1.64 15.52 -10.02
N GLN A 156 -0.36 15.60 -10.39
CA GLN A 156 0.11 16.38 -11.53
C GLN A 156 0.37 15.47 -12.72
N VAL A 157 0.06 15.99 -13.91
CA VAL A 157 0.38 15.36 -15.20
C VAL A 157 1.15 16.37 -16.04
N VAL A 158 2.20 15.90 -16.73
CA VAL A 158 3.02 16.75 -17.60
C VAL A 158 2.63 16.53 -19.05
N LEU A 159 2.23 17.61 -19.72
CA LEU A 159 1.93 17.62 -21.16
C LEU A 159 3.07 18.27 -21.95
N THR A 160 3.33 17.77 -23.15
CA THR A 160 4.25 18.36 -24.13
C THR A 160 3.62 18.32 -25.51
#